data_AF-A0AAF1KM28-F1
#
_entry.id   AF-A0AAF1KM28-F1
#
_cell.length_a   1.000
_cell.length_b   1.000
_cell.length_c   1.000
_cell.angle_alpha   90.00
_cell.angle_beta   90.00
_cell.angle_gamma   90.00
#
_symmetry.space_group_name_H-M   'P 1'
#
loop_
_entity.id
_entity.type
_entity.pdbx_description
1 polymer ?
#
loop_
_entity_poly.entity_id
_entity_poly.type
_entity_poly.pdbx_seq_one_letter_code
_entity_poly.pdbx_strand_id
1 'polypeptide(L)' 'MVFMTRGAQLFTDPQAAKTLAGMAVEKQRAFTEGAFAAGRAVMRGASPAHVQAAALAPARRAVRRNFSKLGD' A
#
# COMPACT_ATOMS: atom_id res chain seq x y z
N MET A 1 12.36 17.17 -15.78
CA MET A 1 11.09 17.35 -16.52
C MET A 1 10.30 16.04 -16.73
N VAL A 2 10.94 14.86 -16.77
CA VAL A 2 10.27 13.55 -17.02
C VAL A 2 9.07 13.26 -16.10
N PHE A 3 9.13 13.63 -14.81
CA PHE A 3 8.01 13.45 -13.87
C PHE A 3 6.76 14.26 -14.24
N MET A 4 6.92 15.49 -14.73
CA MET A 4 5.78 16.30 -15.19
C MET A 4 5.18 15.74 -16.47
N THR A 5 6.01 15.29 -17.42
CA THR A 5 5.53 14.71 -18.69
C THR A 5 4.78 13.40 -18.45
N ARG A 6 5.29 12.54 -17.55
CA ARG A 6 4.63 11.28 -17.19
C ARG A 6 3.38 11.51 -16.33
N GLY A 7 3.39 12.54 -15.49
CA GLY A 7 2.21 13.01 -14.76
C GLY A 7 1.11 13.54 -15.69
N ALA A 8 1.47 14.28 -16.74
CA ALA A 8 0.53 14.74 -17.77
C ALA A 8 -0.05 13.56 -18.57
N GLN A 9 0.78 12.57 -18.94
CA GLN A 9 0.32 11.33 -19.59
C GLN A 9 -0.68 10.56 -18.73
N LEU A 10 -0.50 10.54 -17.40
CA LEU A 10 -1.45 9.95 -16.46
C LEU A 10 -2.83 10.61 -16.47
N PHE A 11 -2.92 11.91 -16.75
CA PHE A 11 -4.19 12.63 -16.86
C PHE A 11 -4.88 12.41 -18.22
N THR A 12 -4.10 12.17 -19.28
CA THR A 12 -4.63 11.99 -20.64
C THR A 12 -4.87 10.53 -21.03
N ASP A 13 -4.28 9.57 -20.30
CA ASP A 13 -4.45 8.14 -20.56
C ASP A 13 -5.49 7.52 -19.60
N PRO A 14 -6.68 7.13 -20.10
CA PRO A 14 -7.71 6.50 -19.29
C PRO A 14 -7.30 5.12 -18.72
N GLN A 15 -6.35 4.41 -19.34
CA GLN A 15 -5.81 3.17 -18.77
C GLN A 15 -4.87 3.44 -17.60
N ALA A 16 -4.10 4.53 -17.66
CA ALA A 16 -3.27 4.98 -16.56
C ALA A 16 -4.15 5.41 -15.35
N ALA A 17 -5.27 6.08 -15.59
CA ALA A 17 -6.25 6.41 -14.54
C ALA A 17 -6.86 5.17 -13.87
N LYS A 18 -7.26 4.15 -14.65
CA LYS A 18 -7.74 2.86 -14.11
C LYS A 18 -6.68 2.15 -13.28
N THR A 19 -5.44 2.12 -13.76
CA THR A 19 -4.30 1.53 -13.04
C THR A 19 -4.03 2.27 -11.73
N LEU A 20 -4.08 3.59 -11.74
CA LEU A 20 -3.89 4.42 -10.55
C LEU A 20 -5.01 4.20 -9.52
N ALA A 21 -6.26 4.09 -9.98
CA ALA A 21 -7.40 3.77 -9.12
C ALA A 21 -7.24 2.38 -8.48
N GLY A 22 -6.78 1.37 -9.23
CA GLY A 22 -6.43 0.06 -8.70
C GLY A 22 -5.37 0.14 -7.61
N MET A 23 -4.29 0.91 -7.85
CA MET A 23 -3.24 1.13 -6.84
C MET A 23 -3.73 1.89 -5.61
N ALA A 24 -4.64 2.86 -5.78
CA ALA A 24 -5.23 3.60 -4.67
C ALA A 24 -6.07 2.67 -3.78
N VAL A 25 -6.88 1.80 -4.38
CA VAL A 25 -7.65 0.77 -3.68
C VAL A 25 -6.73 -0.20 -2.93
N GLU A 26 -5.64 -0.66 -3.56
CA GLU A 26 -4.67 -1.53 -2.90
C GLU A 26 -4.03 -0.86 -1.66
N LYS A 27 -3.68 0.43 -1.77
CA LYS A 27 -3.11 1.20 -0.64
C LYS A 27 -4.12 1.39 0.49
N GLN A 28 -5.35 1.76 0.16
CA GLN A 28 -6.42 1.92 1.15
C GLN A 28 -6.69 0.61 1.88
N ARG A 29 -6.79 -0.51 1.14
CA ARG A 29 -6.98 -1.84 1.73
C ARG A 29 -5.85 -2.21 2.68
N ALA A 30 -4.59 -2.04 2.27
CA ALA A 30 -3.44 -2.34 3.11
C ALA A 30 -3.41 -1.47 4.38
N PHE A 31 -3.80 -0.20 4.27
CA PHE A 31 -3.91 0.70 5.41
C PHE A 31 -5.01 0.25 6.38
N THR A 32 -6.22 -0.04 5.88
CA THR A 32 -7.34 -0.50 6.70
C THR A 32 -7.01 -1.84 7.39
N GLU A 33 -6.43 -2.80 6.67
CA GLU A 33 -5.97 -4.07 7.27
C GLU A 33 -4.92 -3.83 8.37
N GLY A 34 -4.01 -2.88 8.16
CA GLY A 34 -3.00 -2.49 9.16
C GLY A 34 -3.63 -1.86 10.39
N ALA A 35 -4.61 -0.97 10.21
CA ALA A 35 -5.34 -0.34 11.30
C ALA A 35 -6.10 -1.37 12.15
N PHE A 36 -6.79 -2.33 11.53
CA PHE A 36 -7.44 -3.42 12.27
C PHE A 36 -6.45 -4.35 12.97
N ALA A 37 -5.32 -4.68 12.34
CA ALA A 37 -4.29 -5.51 12.96
C ALA A 37 -3.66 -4.80 14.17
N ALA A 38 -3.37 -3.51 14.05
CA ALA A 38 -2.87 -2.68 15.14
C ALA A 38 -3.90 -2.56 16.28
N GLY A 39 -5.17 -2.27 15.96
CA GLY A 39 -6.25 -2.19 16.95
C GLY A 39 -6.41 -3.50 17.74
N ARG A 40 -6.37 -4.65 17.06
CA ARG A 40 -6.38 -5.96 17.73
C ARG A 40 -5.15 -6.19 18.61
N ALA A 41 -3.97 -5.74 18.19
CA ALA A 41 -2.75 -5.84 19.00
C ALA A 41 -2.86 -4.97 20.27
N VAL A 42 -3.36 -3.75 20.15
CA VAL A 42 -3.62 -2.85 21.30
C VAL A 42 -4.62 -3.49 22.26
N MET A 43 -5.74 -4.02 21.76
CA MET A 43 -6.75 -4.69 22.61
C MET A 43 -6.21 -5.92 23.34
N ARG A 44 -5.17 -6.56 22.80
CA ARG A 44 -4.47 -7.70 23.44
C ARG A 44 -3.38 -7.26 24.41
N GLY A 45 -3.21 -5.96 24.67
CA GLY A 45 -2.16 -5.43 25.53
C GLY A 45 -0.75 -5.57 24.94
N ALA A 46 -0.63 -5.65 23.62
CA ALA A 46 0.67 -5.79 22.97
C ALA A 46 1.54 -4.54 23.19
N SER A 47 2.85 -4.74 23.29
CA SER A 47 3.81 -3.63 23.37
C SER A 47 3.73 -2.72 22.13
N PRO A 48 4.09 -1.43 22.25
CA PRO A 48 4.05 -0.48 21.13
C PRO A 48 4.81 -0.96 19.89
N ALA A 49 5.94 -1.64 20.08
CA ALA A 49 6.72 -2.23 18.99
C ALA A 49 5.93 -3.29 18.21
N HIS A 50 5.16 -4.14 18.90
CA HIS A 50 4.31 -5.15 18.26
C HIS A 50 3.09 -4.54 17.56
N VAL A 51 2.51 -3.48 18.10
CA VAL A 51 1.42 -2.74 17.46
C VAL A 51 1.91 -2.10 16.15
N GLN A 52 3.08 -1.47 16.17
CA GLN A 52 3.68 -0.87 14.97
C GLN A 52 4.04 -1.94 13.93
N ALA A 53 4.59 -3.07 14.36
CA ALA A 53 4.85 -4.20 13.46
C ALA A 53 3.56 -4.73 12.81
N ALA A 54 2.47 -4.84 13.57
CA ALA A 54 1.17 -5.26 13.07
C ALA A 54 0.58 -4.26 12.06
N ALA A 55 0.73 -2.95 12.31
CA ALA A 55 0.29 -1.89 11.40
C ALA A 55 1.03 -1.95 10.05
N LEU A 56 2.33 -2.22 10.07
CA LEU A 56 3.18 -2.19 8.87
C LEU A 56 3.21 -3.52 8.10
N ALA A 57 2.81 -4.63 8.71
CA ALA A 57 2.89 -5.96 8.10
C ALA A 57 2.15 -6.07 6.74
N PRO A 58 0.93 -5.53 6.54
CA PRO A 58 0.25 -5.60 5.24
C PRO A 58 1.00 -4.85 4.13
N ALA A 59 1.50 -3.65 4.43
CA ALA A 59 2.28 -2.86 3.48
C ALA A 59 3.57 -3.59 3.08
N ARG A 60 4.30 -4.18 4.04
CA ARG A 60 5.50 -4.98 3.77
C ARG A 60 5.21 -6.18 2.88
N ARG A 61 4.08 -6.87 3.08
CA ARG A 61 3.65 -7.99 2.21
C ARG A 61 3.35 -7.53 0.78
N ALA A 62 2.65 -6.41 0.62
CA ALA A 62 2.34 -5.84 -0.69
C ALA A 62 3.62 -5.45 -1.46
N VAL A 63 4.57 -4.79 -0.79
CA VAL A 63 5.87 -4.44 -1.38
C VAL A 63 6.64 -5.68 -1.81
N ARG A 64 6.73 -6.71 -0.94
CA ARG A 64 7.44 -7.96 -1.27
C ARG A 64 6.83 -8.67 -2.48
N ARG A 65 5.51 -8.71 -2.58
CA ARG A 65 4.79 -9.28 -3.73
C ARG A 65 5.01 -8.48 -5.02
N ASN A 66 5.13 -7.16 -4.92
CA ASN A 66 5.41 -6.33 -6.09
C ASN A 66 6.87 -6.48 -6.54
N PHE A 67 7.81 -6.59 -5.60
CA PHE A 67 9.21 -6.91 -5.90
C PHE A 67 9.36 -8.26 -6.60
N SER A 68 8.64 -9.30 -6.15
CA SER A 68 8.70 -10.61 -6.82
C SER A 68 8.14 -10.59 -8.25
N LYS A 69 7.27 -9.63 -8.60
CA LYS A 69 6.76 -9.47 -9.98
C LYS A 69 7.72 -8.69 -10.90
N LEU A 70 8.74 -8.04 -10.35
CA LEU A 70 9.72 -7.24 -11.08
C LEU A 70 11.05 -7.98 -11.29
N GLY A 71 11.26 -9.09 -10.59
CA GLY A 71 12.47 -9.91 -10.66
C GLY A 71 12.38 -11.11 -11.60
N ASP A 72 11.23 -11.34 -12.23
CA ASP A 72 10.99 -12.26 -13.35
C ASP A 72 10.94 -11.46 -14.67
#